data_AF-A0A2N3GG38-F1
#
_entry.id   AF-A0A2N3GG38-F1
#
_cell.length_a   1.000
_cell.length_b   1.000
_cell.length_c   1.000
_cell.angle_alpha   90.00
_cell.angle_beta   90.00
_cell.angle_gamma   90.00
#
_symmetry.space_group_name_H-M   'P 1'
#
loop_
_entity.id
_entity.type
_entity.pdbx_description
1 polymer ?
#
loop_
_entity_poly.entity_id
_entity_poly.type
_entity_poly.pdbx_seq_one_letter_code
_entity_poly.pdbx_strand_id
1 'polypeptide(L)'
;MRRRDRHGRGLRGPLAAPNPLTGAPVRVPRRPRGAELFADLLREAVQRAERQCPRAFVGVDIGFEEVPSNLVGWWSDQVPLAIATAAGPGRPAAVVLFRRPLEHRATSSAELGRLVHRALLEQLSALTGIPLSELDPTGETGEDD
;
A
#
# COMPACT_ATOMS: atom_id res chain seq x y z
N MET A 1 -18.00 7.04 13.83
CA MET A 1 -17.60 7.52 15.17
C MET A 1 -17.29 9.03 15.11
N ARG A 2 -18.21 9.91 15.54
CA ARG A 2 -18.08 11.37 15.44
C ARG A 2 -17.35 11.91 16.68
N ARG A 3 -16.11 12.38 16.51
CA ARG A 3 -15.31 12.97 17.59
C ARG A 3 -15.95 14.30 18.00
N ARG A 4 -16.59 14.36 19.17
CA ARG A 4 -17.09 15.61 19.76
C ARG A 4 -15.88 16.44 20.22
N ASP A 5 -15.73 17.61 19.63
CA ASP A 5 -14.78 18.63 20.08
C ASP A 5 -15.23 19.15 21.46
N ARG A 6 -14.61 18.62 22.52
CA ARG A 6 -14.93 18.96 23.92
C ARG A 6 -14.27 20.26 24.38
N HIS A 7 -13.37 20.84 23.61
CA HIS A 7 -12.58 21.99 24.05
C HIS A 7 -12.91 23.28 23.28
N GLY A 8 -13.90 23.27 22.38
CA GLY A 8 -14.31 24.47 21.64
C GLY A 8 -13.19 25.04 20.76
N ARG A 9 -12.30 24.17 20.28
CA ARG A 9 -11.15 24.50 19.43
C ARG A 9 -11.33 24.02 17.99
N GLY A 10 -12.58 23.86 17.56
CA GLY A 10 -12.94 23.55 16.19
C GLY A 10 -12.44 24.62 15.21
N LEU A 11 -12.51 24.30 13.92
CA LEU A 11 -12.13 25.18 12.83
C LEU A 11 -12.69 26.60 13.04
N ARG A 12 -11.78 27.57 13.23
CA ARG A 12 -12.13 28.99 13.37
C ARG A 12 -12.05 29.64 12.01
N GLY A 13 -13.20 29.76 11.35
CA GLY A 13 -13.32 30.39 10.04
C GLY A 13 -12.97 29.48 8.86
N PRO A 14 -13.17 29.99 7.62
CA PRO A 14 -12.94 29.22 6.40
C PRO A 14 -11.45 28.92 6.21
N LEU A 15 -11.12 27.68 5.84
CA LEU A 15 -9.73 27.23 5.59
C LEU A 15 -9.04 27.95 4.44
N ALA A 16 -9.81 28.54 3.52
CA ALA A 16 -9.33 29.37 2.44
C ALA A 16 -10.36 30.44 2.10
N ALA A 17 -9.89 31.62 1.70
CA ALA A 17 -10.75 32.66 1.16
C ALA A 17 -11.36 32.20 -0.18
N PRO A 18 -12.52 32.76 -0.60
CA PRO A 18 -13.08 32.50 -1.93
C PRO A 18 -12.09 32.88 -3.02
N ASN A 19 -12.10 32.15 -4.13
CA ASN A 19 -11.28 32.47 -5.29
C ASN A 19 -11.69 33.85 -5.83
N PRO A 20 -10.76 34.83 -5.94
CA PRO A 20 -11.09 36.20 -6.34
C PRO A 20 -11.62 36.32 -7.78
N LEU A 21 -11.38 35.33 -8.64
CA LEU A 21 -11.83 35.33 -10.04
C LEU A 21 -13.17 34.64 -10.24
N THR A 22 -13.55 33.69 -9.37
CA THR A 22 -14.76 32.87 -9.56
C THR A 22 -15.77 32.96 -8.41
N GLY A 23 -15.40 33.56 -7.27
CA GLY A 23 -16.23 33.64 -6.06
C GLY A 23 -16.48 32.29 -5.38
N ALA A 24 -16.02 31.19 -5.96
CA ALA A 24 -16.20 29.84 -5.44
C ALA A 24 -15.16 29.53 -4.34
N PRO A 25 -15.47 28.63 -3.39
CA PRO A 25 -14.51 28.17 -2.40
C PRO A 25 -13.24 27.61 -3.07
N VAL A 26 -12.06 28.04 -2.64
CA VAL A 26 -10.80 27.44 -3.08
C VAL A 26 -10.74 26.00 -2.57
N ARG A 27 -10.59 25.05 -3.49
CA ARG A 27 -10.32 23.66 -3.11
C ARG A 27 -8.95 23.61 -2.45
N VAL A 28 -8.92 23.44 -1.14
CA VAL A 28 -7.68 23.15 -0.43
C VAL A 28 -7.28 21.72 -0.80
N PRO A 29 -6.13 21.50 -1.47
CA PRO A 29 -5.68 20.15 -1.77
C PRO A 29 -5.53 19.39 -0.46
N ARG A 30 -6.36 18.36 -0.28
CA ARG A 30 -6.27 17.49 0.88
C ARG A 30 -5.08 16.58 0.63
N ARG A 31 -4.08 16.60 1.52
CA ARG A 31 -3.04 15.57 1.49
C ARG A 31 -3.74 14.20 1.58
N PRO A 32 -3.52 13.27 0.65
CA PRO A 32 -4.14 11.95 0.72
C PRO A 32 -3.84 11.35 2.09
N ARG A 33 -4.85 10.73 2.69
CA ARG A 33 -4.64 10.01 3.95
C ARG A 33 -3.67 8.87 3.67
N GLY A 34 -2.82 8.49 4.63
CA GLY A 34 -1.79 7.45 4.41
C GLY A 34 -2.34 6.17 3.75
N ALA A 35 -3.53 5.73 4.15
CA ALA A 35 -4.22 4.59 3.54
C ALA A 35 -4.66 4.81 2.08
N GLU A 36 -5.06 6.03 1.70
CA GLU A 36 -5.44 6.35 0.31
C GLU A 36 -4.19 6.34 -0.59
N LEU A 37 -3.11 6.99 -0.15
CA LEU A 37 -1.84 6.98 -0.86
C LEU A 37 -1.31 5.54 -1.03
N PHE A 38 -1.35 4.75 0.04
CA PHE A 38 -0.92 3.35 0.00
C PHE A 38 -1.76 2.51 -0.97
N ALA A 39 -3.09 2.70 -0.97
CA ALA A 39 -3.98 2.02 -1.90
C ALA A 39 -3.68 2.38 -3.37
N ASP A 40 -3.31 3.64 -3.64
CA ASP A 40 -2.91 4.09 -4.97
C ASP A 40 -1.60 3.44 -5.42
N LEU A 41 -0.58 3.42 -4.54
CA LEU A 41 0.71 2.77 -4.81
C LEU A 41 0.55 1.25 -5.02
N LEU A 42 -0.27 0.58 -4.20
CA LEU A 42 -0.55 -0.84 -4.37
C LEU A 42 -1.26 -1.10 -5.70
N ARG A 43 -2.23 -0.26 -6.08
CA ARG A 43 -2.93 -0.39 -7.36
C ARG A 43 -1.97 -0.23 -8.54
N GLU A 44 -1.06 0.74 -8.48
CA GLU A 44 -0.05 0.94 -9.51
C GLU A 44 0.89 -0.26 -9.63
N ALA A 45 1.37 -0.79 -8.49
CA ALA A 45 2.21 -1.98 -8.44
C ALA A 45 1.51 -3.21 -9.04
N VAL A 46 0.24 -3.44 -8.69
CA VAL A 46 -0.58 -4.53 -9.24
C VAL A 46 -0.73 -4.36 -10.75
N GLN A 47 -1.17 -3.19 -11.22
CA GLN A 47 -1.38 -2.96 -12.65
C GLN A 47 -0.09 -3.12 -13.47
N ARG A 48 1.05 -2.68 -12.93
CA ARG A 48 2.35 -2.87 -13.58
C ARG A 48 2.69 -4.36 -13.71
N ALA A 49 2.60 -5.11 -12.62
CA ALA A 49 2.93 -6.52 -12.58
C ALA A 49 1.94 -7.39 -13.36
N GLU A 50 0.63 -7.07 -13.34
CA GLU A 50 -0.39 -7.76 -14.13
C GLU A 50 -0.16 -7.60 -15.63
N ARG A 51 0.21 -6.40 -16.10
CA ARG A 51 0.56 -6.19 -17.51
C ARG A 51 1.76 -7.05 -17.95
N GLN A 52 2.70 -7.25 -17.04
CA GLN A 52 3.92 -8.01 -17.29
C GLN A 52 3.68 -9.52 -17.25
N CYS A 53 3.01 -10.03 -16.21
CA CYS A 53 2.77 -11.46 -16.02
C CYS A 53 1.34 -11.73 -15.50
N PRO A 54 0.31 -11.71 -16.37
CA PRO A 54 -1.09 -11.87 -15.96
C PRO A 54 -1.37 -13.17 -15.20
N ARG A 55 -0.64 -14.25 -15.56
CA ARG A 55 -0.81 -15.58 -14.97
C ARG A 55 -0.48 -15.63 -13.47
N ALA A 56 0.36 -14.72 -12.97
CA ALA A 56 0.72 -14.65 -11.56
C ALA A 56 -0.44 -14.19 -10.66
N PHE A 57 -1.49 -13.59 -11.24
CA PHE A 57 -2.61 -12.99 -10.52
C PHE A 57 -3.88 -13.85 -10.54
N VAL A 58 -3.88 -14.95 -11.30
CA VAL A 58 -5.06 -15.81 -11.45
C VAL A 58 -5.41 -16.50 -10.13
N GLY A 59 -6.56 -16.15 -9.56
CA GLY A 59 -7.04 -16.73 -8.30
C GLY A 59 -6.32 -16.22 -7.05
N VAL A 60 -5.68 -15.05 -7.13
CA VAL A 60 -4.98 -14.39 -6.03
C VAL A 60 -5.68 -13.09 -5.66
N ASP A 61 -6.18 -13.00 -4.43
CA ASP A 61 -6.69 -11.75 -3.87
C ASP A 61 -5.54 -10.90 -3.34
N ILE A 62 -5.52 -9.61 -3.68
CA ILE A 62 -4.46 -8.69 -3.24
C ILE A 62 -5.06 -7.60 -2.37
N GLY A 63 -4.47 -7.38 -1.20
CA GLY A 63 -4.94 -6.38 -0.26
C GLY A 63 -3.85 -5.87 0.66
N PHE A 64 -4.27 -5.07 1.64
CA PHE A 64 -3.38 -4.59 2.68
C PHE A 64 -4.09 -4.47 4.03
N GLU A 65 -3.30 -4.60 5.08
CA GLU A 65 -3.69 -4.35 6.46
C GLU A 65 -2.79 -3.26 7.06
N GLU A 66 -3.24 -2.63 8.13
CA GLU A 66 -2.44 -1.63 8.85
C GLU A 66 -1.17 -2.24 9.45
N VAL A 67 -1.33 -3.28 10.25
CA VAL A 67 -0.28 -4.03 10.95
C VAL A 67 -0.72 -5.48 11.06
N PRO A 68 0.21 -6.45 11.18
CA PRO A 68 -0.18 -7.83 11.41
C PRO A 68 -0.94 -7.96 12.73
N SER A 69 -2.14 -8.51 12.70
CA SER A 69 -3.02 -8.62 13.88
C SER A 69 -2.58 -9.70 14.87
N ASN A 70 -1.76 -10.67 14.46
CA ASN A 70 -1.16 -11.69 15.35
C ASN A 70 0.37 -11.71 15.21
N LEU A 71 1.06 -10.94 16.05
CA LEU A 71 2.52 -10.92 16.13
C LEU A 71 3.09 -12.09 16.98
N VAL A 72 2.26 -12.81 17.74
CA VAL A 72 2.69 -13.82 18.72
C VAL A 72 3.30 -15.06 18.04
N GLY A 73 2.99 -15.29 16.75
CA GLY A 73 3.53 -16.41 15.97
C GLY A 73 4.83 -16.11 15.21
N TRP A 74 5.36 -14.89 15.25
CA TRP A 74 6.53 -14.50 14.47
C TRP A 74 7.79 -14.71 15.31
N TRP A 75 8.58 -15.74 14.98
CA TRP A 75 9.77 -16.14 15.73
C TRP A 75 11.02 -15.30 15.39
N SER A 76 10.85 -14.16 14.70
CA SER A 76 11.95 -13.26 14.32
C SER A 76 11.77 -11.88 14.94
N ASP A 77 12.89 -11.19 15.18
CA ASP A 77 12.91 -9.79 15.62
C ASP A 77 12.43 -8.80 14.54
N GLN A 78 11.91 -9.29 13.41
CA GLN A 78 11.61 -8.50 12.21
C GLN A 78 10.10 -8.47 11.96
N VAL A 79 9.52 -7.26 11.92
CA VAL A 79 8.11 -7.07 11.53
C VAL A 79 7.95 -7.36 10.04
N PRO A 80 7.04 -8.27 9.63
CA PRO A 80 6.83 -8.60 8.22
C PRO A 80 6.28 -7.41 7.44
N LEU A 81 6.64 -7.38 6.14
CA LEU A 81 6.17 -6.37 5.19
C LEU A 81 4.94 -6.83 4.40
N ALA A 82 4.85 -8.12 4.16
CA ALA A 82 3.74 -8.75 3.47
C ALA A 82 3.66 -10.22 3.87
N ILE A 83 2.56 -10.87 3.52
CA ILE A 83 2.35 -12.31 3.67
C ILE A 83 1.56 -12.85 2.48
N ALA A 84 1.98 -14.01 1.98
CA ALA A 84 1.21 -14.80 1.03
C ALA A 84 0.53 -15.97 1.74
N THR A 85 -0.75 -16.21 1.43
CA THR A 85 -1.52 -17.34 1.92
C THR A 85 -1.96 -18.18 0.72
N ALA A 86 -1.65 -19.47 0.74
CA ALA A 86 -2.07 -20.41 -0.30
C ALA A 86 -3.60 -20.55 -0.32
N ALA A 87 -4.14 -20.89 -1.50
CA ALA A 87 -5.55 -21.21 -1.65
C ALA A 87 -5.95 -22.38 -0.74
N GLY A 88 -7.19 -22.36 -0.28
CA GLY A 88 -7.76 -23.43 0.54
C GLY A 88 -9.23 -23.66 0.22
N PRO A 89 -9.89 -24.61 0.90
CA PRO A 89 -11.30 -24.89 0.67
C PRO A 89 -12.16 -23.63 0.84
N GLY A 90 -12.76 -23.17 -0.25
CA GLY A 90 -13.63 -21.98 -0.26
C GLY A 90 -12.91 -20.63 -0.11
N ARG A 91 -11.57 -20.57 -0.20
CA ARG A 91 -10.80 -19.31 -0.16
C ARG A 91 -9.76 -19.25 -1.28
N PRO A 92 -9.68 -18.14 -2.04
CA PRO A 92 -8.60 -17.94 -2.99
C PRO A 92 -7.27 -17.82 -2.26
N ALA A 93 -6.17 -17.91 -3.02
CA ALA A 93 -4.89 -17.50 -2.49
C ALA A 93 -4.93 -15.99 -2.24
N ALA A 94 -4.12 -15.48 -1.32
CA ALA A 94 -4.12 -14.06 -0.98
C ALA A 94 -2.72 -13.53 -0.71
N VAL A 95 -2.46 -12.30 -1.13
CA VAL A 95 -1.26 -11.53 -0.77
C VAL A 95 -1.71 -10.28 -0.02
N VAL A 96 -1.23 -10.13 1.21
CA VAL A 96 -1.56 -9.00 2.08
C VAL A 96 -0.28 -8.23 2.42
N LEU A 97 -0.24 -6.94 2.10
CA LEU A 97 0.85 -6.04 2.50
C LEU A 97 0.52 -5.32 3.82
N PHE A 98 1.53 -5.07 4.64
CA PHE A 98 1.37 -4.35 5.91
C PHE A 98 1.80 -2.89 5.77
N ARG A 99 0.81 -1.99 5.75
CA ARG A 99 1.00 -0.57 5.46
C ARG A 99 1.94 0.11 6.44
N ARG A 100 1.72 -0.02 7.75
CA ARG A 100 2.49 0.73 8.76
C ARG A 100 3.96 0.29 8.80
N PRO A 101 4.29 -1.01 8.71
CA PRO A 101 5.68 -1.45 8.53
C PRO A 101 6.35 -0.94 7.25
N LEU A 102 5.63 -0.89 6.12
CA LEU A 102 6.15 -0.34 4.86
C LEU A 102 6.39 1.18 4.94
N GLU A 103 5.39 1.91 5.44
CA GLU A 103 5.49 3.36 5.66
C GLU A 103 6.60 3.74 6.64
N HIS A 104 6.86 2.90 7.65
CA HIS A 104 7.91 3.16 8.62
C HIS A 104 9.32 2.97 8.04
N ARG A 105 9.48 2.07 7.07
CA ARG A 105 10.77 1.82 6.40
C ARG A 105 11.06 2.84 5.29
N ALA A 106 10.03 3.37 4.64
CA ALA A 106 10.18 4.35 3.57
C ALA A 106 10.47 5.75 4.12
N THR A 107 11.45 6.43 3.53
CA THR A 107 11.76 7.85 3.80
C THR A 107 11.00 8.80 2.88
N SER A 108 10.44 8.30 1.77
CA SER A 108 9.68 9.07 0.78
C SER A 108 8.54 8.26 0.16
N SER A 109 7.57 8.95 -0.48
CA SER A 109 6.48 8.26 -1.20
C SER A 109 6.99 7.44 -2.40
N ALA A 110 8.07 7.88 -3.04
CA ALA A 110 8.68 7.15 -4.15
C ALA A 110 9.31 5.84 -3.66
N GLU A 111 10.05 5.90 -2.55
CA GLU A 111 10.62 4.72 -1.90
C GLU A 111 9.51 3.78 -1.38
N LEU A 112 8.43 4.32 -0.83
CA LEU A 112 7.26 3.53 -0.44
C LEU A 112 6.68 2.77 -1.64
N GLY A 113 6.55 3.42 -2.80
CA GLY A 113 6.10 2.78 -4.03
C GLY A 113 7.00 1.61 -4.45
N ARG A 114 8.33 1.80 -4.40
CA ARG A 114 9.30 0.74 -4.68
C ARG A 114 9.19 -0.42 -3.69
N LEU A 115 9.10 -0.14 -2.39
CA LEU A 115 8.93 -1.17 -1.37
C LEU A 115 7.63 -1.95 -1.52
N VAL A 116 6.53 -1.27 -1.85
CA VAL A 116 5.23 -1.89 -2.13
C VAL A 116 5.34 -2.82 -3.34
N HIS A 117 5.94 -2.36 -4.43
CA HIS A 117 6.12 -3.17 -5.64
C HIS A 117 6.97 -4.40 -5.37
N ARG A 118 8.14 -4.21 -4.75
CA ARG A 118 9.04 -5.30 -4.39
C ARG A 118 8.38 -6.33 -3.48
N ALA A 119 7.74 -5.88 -2.39
CA ALA A 119 7.07 -6.78 -1.45
C ALA A 119 5.96 -7.60 -2.13
N LEU A 120 5.18 -6.98 -3.02
CA LEU A 120 4.16 -7.67 -3.81
C LEU A 120 4.78 -8.77 -4.69
N LEU A 121 5.83 -8.43 -5.45
CA LEU A 121 6.45 -9.39 -6.37
C LEU A 121 7.13 -10.55 -5.64
N GLU A 122 7.78 -10.28 -4.51
CA GLU A 122 8.38 -11.32 -3.68
C GLU A 122 7.32 -12.31 -3.18
N GLN A 123 6.16 -11.81 -2.71
CA GLN A 123 5.07 -12.67 -2.27
C GLN A 123 4.42 -13.44 -3.43
N LEU A 124 4.23 -12.81 -4.60
CA LEU A 124 3.68 -13.48 -5.77
C LEU A 124 4.62 -14.57 -6.30
N SER A 125 5.93 -14.31 -6.32
CA SER A 125 6.95 -15.28 -6.69
C SER A 125 6.91 -16.48 -5.75
N ALA A 126 6.92 -16.23 -4.43
CA ALA A 126 6.83 -17.29 -3.43
C ALA A 126 5.52 -18.11 -3.53
N LEU A 127 4.41 -17.45 -3.85
CA LEU A 127 3.08 -18.09 -3.94
C LEU A 127 2.90 -18.91 -5.22
N THR A 128 3.39 -18.41 -6.35
CA THR A 128 3.12 -18.98 -7.68
C THR A 128 4.28 -19.82 -8.23
N GLY A 129 5.48 -19.68 -7.66
CA GLY A 129 6.71 -20.28 -8.15
C GLY A 129 7.28 -19.59 -9.40
N ILE A 130 6.67 -18.50 -9.88
CA ILE A 130 7.15 -17.74 -11.03
C ILE A 130 8.33 -16.87 -10.59
N PRO A 131 9.50 -16.95 -11.25
CA PRO A 131 10.68 -16.20 -10.84
C PRO A 131 10.49 -14.69 -10.99
N LEU A 132 11.14 -13.91 -10.13
CA LEU A 132 11.10 -12.45 -10.17
C LEU A 132 11.52 -11.86 -11.53
N SER A 133 12.48 -12.50 -12.21
CA SER A 133 12.93 -12.08 -13.54
C SER A 133 11.82 -12.13 -14.61
N GLU A 134 10.78 -12.93 -14.39
CA GLU A 134 9.61 -12.96 -15.25
C GLU A 134 8.54 -11.95 -14.81
N LEU A 135 8.37 -11.78 -13.50
CA LEU A 135 7.39 -10.84 -12.91
C LEU A 135 7.79 -9.37 -13.10
N ASP A 136 9.08 -9.05 -13.08
CA ASP A 136 9.65 -7.73 -13.36
C ASP A 136 11.02 -7.87 -14.06
N PRO A 137 11.05 -7.99 -15.40
CA PRO A 137 12.29 -8.19 -16.15
C PRO A 137 13.19 -6.96 -16.14
N THR A 138 12.63 -5.78 -15.88
CA THR A 138 13.40 -4.54 -15.74
C THR A 138 14.25 -4.52 -14.49
N GLY A 139 13.93 -5.34 -13.48
CA GLY A 139 14.63 -5.42 -12.21
C GLY A 139 15.00 -4.04 -11.70
N GLU A 140 14.06 -3.35 -11.05
CA GLU A 140 14.45 -2.21 -10.21
C GLU A 140 15.27 -2.77 -9.03
N THR A 141 16.54 -3.12 -9.31
CA THR A 141 17.55 -3.50 -8.34
C THR A 141 17.70 -2.29 -7.45
N GLY A 142 17.18 -2.37 -6.23
CA GLY A 142 17.31 -1.33 -5.22
C GLY A 142 18.74 -1.23 -4.69
N GLU A 143 19.68 -0.88 -5.57
CA GLU A 143 21.00 -0.37 -5.23
C GLU A 143 21.01 1.14 -5.50
N ASP A 144 20.37 1.88 -4.60
CA ASP A 144 20.74 3.27 -4.34
C ASP A 144 21.62 3.23 -3.07
N ASP A 145 22.94 3.31 -3.25
CA ASP A 145 23.92 3.63 -2.20
C ASP A 145 24.05 5.18 -2.12
#